data_AF-R2VLY9-F1
#
_entry.id   AF-R2VLY9-F1
#
_cell.length_a   1.000
_cell.length_b   1.000
_cell.length_c   1.000
_cell.angle_alpha   90.00
_cell.angle_beta   90.00
_cell.angle_gamma   90.00
#
_symmetry.space_group_name_H-M   'P 1'
#
loop_
_entity.id
_entity.type
_entity.pdbx_description
1 polymer ?
#
loop_
_entity_poly.entity_id
_entity_poly.type
_entity_poly.pdbx_seq_one_letter_code
_entity_poly.pdbx_strand_id
1 'polypeptide(L)'
;MARLSKADFKKKYGYSESTYQRRISKLKNTDFFCKAYKRPTSQEVIIETDLYDLYQDFESYNRLLTRKIKPDEFLKMEKIGA
;
A
#
# COMPACT_ATOMS: atom_id res chain seq x y z
N MET A 1 -11.65 -2.30 -7.75
CA MET A 1 -11.39 -1.40 -6.61
C MET A 1 -12.09 -1.91 -5.37
N ALA A 2 -11.51 -2.93 -4.73
CA ALA A 2 -11.96 -3.37 -3.43
C ALA A 2 -11.48 -2.39 -2.35
N ARG A 3 -12.38 -2.03 -1.44
CA ARG A 3 -12.14 -1.10 -0.33
C ARG A 3 -12.49 -1.80 0.97
N LEU A 4 -11.56 -1.82 1.92
CA LEU A 4 -11.75 -2.48 3.20
C LEU A 4 -11.66 -1.50 4.36
N SER A 5 -12.42 -1.77 5.42
CA SER A 5 -12.22 -1.11 6.71
C SER A 5 -10.86 -1.53 7.30
N LYS A 6 -10.37 -0.78 8.31
CA LYS A 6 -9.18 -1.20 9.07
C LYS A 6 -9.31 -2.64 9.62
N ALA A 7 -10.48 -3.01 10.15
CA ALA A 7 -10.70 -4.32 10.76
C ALA A 7 -10.64 -5.43 9.70
N ASP A 8 -11.33 -5.24 8.58
CA ASP A 8 -11.35 -6.21 7.48
C ASP A 8 -10.00 -6.33 6.80
N PHE A 9 -9.30 -5.21 6.63
CA PHE A 9 -7.95 -5.18 6.11
C PHE A 9 -7.00 -5.99 6.98
N LYS A 10 -7.00 -5.76 8.31
CA LYS A 10 -6.17 -6.55 9.24
C LYS A 10 -6.50 -8.03 9.16
N LYS A 11 -7.77 -8.39 9.02
CA LYS A 11 -8.21 -9.78 8.89
C LYS A 11 -7.76 -10.41 7.57
N LYS A 12 -7.93 -9.71 6.44
CA LYS A 12 -7.52 -10.16 5.10
C LYS A 12 -6.02 -10.49 5.05
N TYR A 13 -5.18 -9.62 5.62
CA TYR A 13 -3.73 -9.79 5.56
C TYR A 13 -3.13 -10.45 6.81
N GLY A 14 -3.94 -10.86 7.79
CA GLY A 14 -3.47 -11.50 9.03
C GLY A 14 -2.55 -10.61 9.88
N TYR A 15 -2.76 -9.30 9.89
CA TYR A 15 -1.87 -8.35 10.57
C TYR A 15 -2.26 -8.09 12.03
N SER A 16 -1.26 -8.15 12.92
CA SER A 16 -1.35 -7.54 14.25
C SER A 16 -1.52 -6.01 14.16
N GLU A 17 -1.96 -5.38 15.25
CA GLU A 17 -2.12 -3.92 15.30
C GLU A 17 -0.77 -3.19 15.05
N SER A 18 0.32 -3.67 15.66
CA SER A 18 1.65 -3.11 15.45
C SER A 18 2.14 -3.26 14.00
N THR A 19 1.90 -4.43 13.39
CA THR A 19 2.26 -4.68 11.98
C THR A 19 1.47 -3.77 11.04
N TYR A 20 0.17 -3.63 11.29
CA TYR A 20 -0.69 -2.69 10.58
C TYR A 20 -0.16 -1.27 10.66
N GLN A 21 0.11 -0.77 11.88
CA GLN A 21 0.61 0.59 12.07
C GLN A 21 1.93 0.82 11.32
N ARG A 22 2.89 -0.11 11.42
CA ARG A 22 4.17 -0.01 10.70
C ARG A 22 3.97 0.05 9.18
N ARG A 23 3.14 -0.84 8.63
CA ARG A 23 2.89 -0.92 7.19
C ARG A 23 2.15 0.31 6.67
N ILE A 24 1.14 0.79 7.39
CA ILE A 24 0.38 1.98 7.01
C ILE A 24 1.23 3.25 7.13
N SER A 25 2.08 3.38 8.14
CA SER A 25 2.99 4.52 8.24
C SER A 25 3.93 4.60 7.03
N LYS A 26 4.46 3.48 6.57
CA LYS A 26 5.27 3.45 5.34
C LYS A 26 4.45 3.78 4.09
N LEU A 27 3.27 3.18 3.95
CA LEU A 27 2.36 3.43 2.83
C LEU A 27 2.03 4.93 2.69
N LYS A 28 1.75 5.59 3.81
CA LYS A 28 1.45 7.04 3.85
C LYS A 28 2.64 7.91 3.41
N ASN A 29 3.86 7.46 3.67
CA ASN A 29 5.09 8.17 3.31
C ASN A 29 5.60 7.79 1.91
N THR A 30 4.87 6.97 1.16
CA THR A 30 5.26 6.56 -0.19
C THR A 30 4.42 7.34 -1.20
N ASP A 31 5.10 8.06 -2.08
CA ASP A 31 4.47 8.84 -3.15
C ASP A 31 3.59 7.94 -4.02
N PHE A 32 2.48 8.50 -4.51
CA PHE A 32 1.39 7.81 -5.22
C PHE A 32 0.59 6.80 -4.39
N PHE A 33 1.26 5.89 -3.67
CA PHE A 33 0.63 4.81 -2.89
C PHE A 33 -0.06 5.30 -1.62
N CYS A 34 0.28 6.48 -1.11
CA CYS A 34 -0.41 7.12 0.01
C CYS A 34 -1.94 7.26 -0.23
N LYS A 35 -2.38 7.36 -1.51
CA LYS A 35 -3.78 7.42 -1.92
C LYS A 35 -4.59 6.17 -1.57
N ALA A 36 -3.90 5.04 -1.35
CA ALA A 36 -4.53 3.79 -0.92
C ALA A 36 -5.15 3.92 0.48
N TYR A 37 -4.65 4.82 1.32
CA TYR A 37 -5.18 5.07 2.65
C TYR A 37 -6.10 6.29 2.66
N LYS A 38 -7.37 6.09 3.00
CA LYS A 38 -8.37 7.16 3.14
C LYS A 38 -8.91 7.18 4.56
N ARG A 39 -8.93 8.37 5.16
CA ARG A 39 -9.53 8.60 6.48
C ARG A 39 -10.56 9.73 6.35
N PRO A 40 -11.80 9.43 5.90
CA PRO A 40 -12.84 10.44 5.71
C PRO A 40 -13.22 11.12 7.02
N THR A 41 -13.24 10.34 8.11
CA THR A 41 -13.55 10.82 9.46
C THR A 41 -12.53 10.29 10.46
N SER A 42 -12.53 10.82 11.68
CA SER A 42 -11.60 10.34 12.70
C SER A 42 -11.78 8.86 13.06
N GLN A 43 -12.98 8.32 12.85
CA GLN A 43 -13.37 6.96 13.21
C GLN A 43 -13.35 5.99 12.02
N GLU A 44 -13.43 6.50 10.80
CA GLU A 44 -13.46 5.65 9.60
C GLU A 44 -12.11 5.64 8.89
N VAL A 45 -11.63 4.43 8.65
CA VAL A 45 -10.44 4.18 7.84
C VAL A 45 -10.82 3.22 6.73
N ILE A 46 -10.59 3.67 5.51
CA ILE A 46 -10.86 2.93 4.27
C ILE A 46 -9.52 2.72 3.58
N ILE A 47 -9.23 1.47 3.24
CA ILE A 47 -8.00 1.08 2.56
C ILE A 47 -8.38 0.48 1.21
N GLU A 48 -7.85 1.07 0.14
CA GLU A 48 -8.01 0.60 -1.22
C GLU A 48 -7.01 -0.53 -1.47
N THR A 49 -7.52 -1.77 -1.48
CA THR A 49 -6.65 -2.95 -1.47
C THR A 49 -5.87 -3.10 -2.75
N ASP A 50 -6.44 -2.74 -3.89
CA ASP A 50 -5.80 -2.89 -5.19
C ASP A 50 -4.52 -2.04 -5.27
N LEU A 51 -4.57 -0.79 -4.77
CA LEU A 51 -3.38 0.06 -4.66
C LEU A 51 -2.41 -0.41 -3.57
N TYR A 52 -2.93 -0.99 -2.49
CA TYR A 52 -2.10 -1.53 -1.43
C TYR A 52 -1.33 -2.78 -1.86
N ASP A 53 -1.95 -3.65 -2.66
CA ASP A 53 -1.33 -4.85 -3.21
C ASP A 53 -0.21 -4.44 -4.19
N LEU A 54 -0.47 -3.48 -5.09
CA LEU A 54 0.58 -2.88 -5.93
C LEU A 54 1.73 -2.26 -5.11
N TYR A 55 1.42 -1.65 -3.96
CA TYR A 55 2.46 -1.16 -3.05
C TYR A 55 3.29 -2.30 -2.46
N GLN A 56 2.69 -3.45 -2.16
CA GLN A 56 3.45 -4.62 -1.69
C GLN A 56 4.35 -5.16 -2.78
N ASP A 57 3.89 -5.19 -4.03
CA ASP A 57 4.69 -5.60 -5.17
C ASP A 57 5.85 -4.63 -5.38
N PHE A 58 5.61 -3.33 -5.27
CA PHE A 58 6.66 -2.32 -5.26
C PHE A 58 7.67 -2.54 -4.13
N GLU A 59 7.24 -2.71 -2.87
CA GLU A 59 8.18 -2.96 -1.75
C GLU A 59 9.00 -4.24 -1.99
N SER A 60 8.36 -5.29 -2.51
CA SER A 60 9.00 -6.59 -2.77
C SER A 60 10.02 -6.50 -3.90
N TYR A 61 9.65 -5.86 -5.02
CA TYR A 61 10.53 -5.62 -6.14
C TYR A 61 11.72 -4.74 -5.73
N ASN A 62 11.43 -3.63 -5.06
CA ASN A 62 12.44 -2.69 -4.64
C ASN A 62 13.39 -3.29 -3.59
N ARG A 63 12.94 -4.26 -2.77
CA ARG A 63 13.80 -4.99 -1.84
C ARG A 63 14.92 -5.75 -2.55
N LEU A 64 14.62 -6.36 -3.71
CA LEU A 64 15.57 -7.16 -4.49
C LEU A 64 16.59 -6.31 -5.26
N LEU A 65 16.27 -5.03 -5.51
CA LEU A 65 17.15 -4.14 -6.24
C LEU A 65 18.28 -3.56 -5.36
N THR A 66 19.49 -3.53 -5.90
CA THR A 66 20.63 -2.82 -5.30
C THR A 66 20.41 -1.31 -5.32
N ARG A 67 19.90 -0.78 -6.44
CA ARG A 67 19.52 0.63 -6.58
C ARG A 67 18.00 0.77 -6.44
N LYS A 68 17.56 1.47 -5.41
CA LYS A 68 16.13 1.65 -5.17
C LYS A 68 15.51 2.56 -6.23
N ILE A 69 14.37 2.14 -6.76
CA ILE A 69 13.58 2.92 -7.71
C ILE A 69 12.45 3.65 -6.99
N LYS A 70 11.97 4.74 -7.61
CA LYS A 70 10.84 5.50 -7.10
C LYS A 70 9.50 4.85 -7.45
N PRO A 71 8.43 5.12 -6.69
CA PRO A 71 7.08 4.66 -7.03
C PRO A 71 6.67 5.01 -8.47
N ASP A 72 6.99 6.21 -8.95
CA ASP A 72 6.66 6.65 -10.31
C ASP A 72 7.34 5.82 -11.40
N GLU A 73 8.57 5.36 -11.14
CA GLU A 73 9.32 4.50 -12.08
C GLU A 73 8.72 3.10 -12.12
N PHE A 74 8.35 2.55 -10.95
CA PHE A 74 7.68 1.26 -10.84
C PHE A 74 6.34 1.25 -11.60
N LEU A 75 5.53 2.30 -11.42
CA LEU A 75 4.23 2.43 -12.09
C LEU A 75 4.35 2.59 -13.61
N LYS A 76 5.45 3.17 -14.11
CA LYS A 76 5.74 3.22 -15.55
C LYS A 76 6.08 1.84 -16.10
N MET A 77 6.85 1.04 -15.35
CA MET A 77 7.20 -0.34 -15.75
C MET A 77 5.96 -1.24 -15.81
N GLU A 78 5.11 -1.20 -14.78
CA GLU A 78 3.84 -1.94 -14.74
C GLU A 78 2.90 -1.56 -15.90
N LYS A 79 2.78 -0.27 -16.22
CA LYS A 79 1.92 0.21 -17.32
C LYS A 79 2.42 -0.14 -18.72
N ILE A 80 3.70 -0.46 -18.88
CA ILE A 80 4.26 -0.91 -20.16
C ILE A 80 4.02 -2.42 -20.36
N GLY A 81 3.70 -3.15 -19.29
CA GLY A 81 3.41 -4.58 -19.32
C GLY A 81 1.92 -4.96 -19.37
N ALA A 82 1.00 -3.98 -19.52
CA ALA A 82 -0.44 -4.19 -19.59
C ALA A 82 -1.00 -4.12 -21.01
#